data_AF-A0A1Z8Q0A7-F1
#
_entry.id   AF-A0A1Z8Q0A7-F1
#
_cell.length_a   1.000
_cell.length_b   1.000
_cell.length_c   1.000
_cell.angle_alpha   90.00
_cell.angle_beta   90.00
_cell.angle_gamma   90.00
#
_symmetry.space_group_name_H-M   'P 1'
#
loop_
_entity.id
_entity.type
_entity.pdbx_description
1 polymer ?
#
loop_
_entity_poly.entity_id
_entity_poly.type
_entity_poly.pdbx_seq_one_letter_code
_entity_poly.pdbx_strand_id
1 'polypeptide(L)'
;MTQGDTDKIGYKNPPKNTQWKKGQSGNPNGRPKKSDNPATLDDFYDDFLEMLDEKAVVKMNDELVTLPYEKIIMNKLISKAMKGDHKSIKLITDLRMNALKSKSKDPKENGGIQIVYLDEDDLRL
;
A
#
# COMPACT_ATOMS: atom_id res chain seq x y z
N MET A 1 23.54 -43.73 49.47
CA MET A 1 22.83 -43.82 48.18
C MET A 1 21.35 -43.88 48.50
N THR A 2 20.59 -42.83 48.24
CA THR A 2 19.15 -42.79 48.53
C THR A 2 18.36 -42.57 47.26
N GLN A 3 17.28 -43.34 47.19
CA GLN A 3 16.44 -43.71 46.07
C GLN A 3 15.21 -42.80 46.00
N GLY A 4 14.67 -42.57 44.79
CA GLY A 4 13.44 -41.80 44.52
C GLY A 4 13.74 -40.55 43.66
N ASP A 5 13.11 -40.25 42.53
CA ASP A 5 11.84 -40.67 41.95
C ASP A 5 12.06 -40.68 40.43
N THR A 6 11.78 -41.80 39.75
CA THR A 6 11.61 -41.78 38.29
C THR A 6 10.20 -41.26 38.00
N ASP A 7 10.05 -39.94 37.97
CA ASP A 7 8.79 -39.28 37.58
C ASP A 7 8.29 -39.88 36.25
N LYS A 8 7.14 -40.56 36.28
CA LYS A 8 6.52 -41.12 35.07
C LYS A 8 6.25 -40.00 34.07
N ILE A 9 7.05 -39.97 33.00
CA ILE A 9 6.83 -39.12 31.82
C ILE A 9 5.52 -39.58 31.16
N GLY A 10 4.62 -38.65 30.86
CA GLY A 10 3.29 -38.97 30.36
C GLY A 10 2.47 -37.74 29.95
N TYR A 11 1.21 -37.96 29.59
CA TYR A 11 0.30 -36.88 29.21
C TYR A 11 0.22 -35.80 30.31
N LYS A 12 0.47 -34.53 29.93
CA LYS A 12 0.55 -33.37 30.84
C LYS A 12 1.69 -33.41 31.88
N ASN A 13 2.65 -34.34 31.78
CA ASN A 13 3.82 -34.40 32.65
C ASN A 13 5.12 -34.42 31.83
N PRO A 14 5.54 -33.26 31.26
CA PRO A 14 6.75 -33.18 30.43
C PRO A 14 8.02 -33.42 31.27
N PRO A 15 9.09 -33.98 30.69
CA PRO A 15 10.34 -34.26 31.41
C PRO A 15 10.93 -33.02 32.09
N LYS A 16 11.23 -33.11 33.40
CA LYS A 16 11.73 -31.96 34.21
C LYS A 16 13.00 -31.33 33.65
N ASN A 17 13.87 -32.10 33.01
CA ASN A 17 15.11 -31.61 32.37
C ASN A 17 14.86 -30.74 31.13
N THR A 18 13.67 -30.81 30.52
CA THR A 18 13.26 -30.00 29.35
C THR A 18 12.35 -28.83 29.72
N GLN A 19 11.84 -28.79 30.96
CA GLN A 19 11.01 -27.69 31.43
C GLN A 19 11.85 -26.43 31.62
N TRP A 20 11.33 -25.29 31.17
CA TRP A 20 11.95 -24.01 31.50
C TRP A 20 11.77 -23.68 32.98
N LYS A 21 12.78 -23.05 33.58
CA LYS A 21 12.70 -22.59 34.96
C LYS A 21 11.61 -21.52 35.07
N LYS A 22 10.89 -21.48 36.19
CA LYS A 22 9.91 -20.43 36.46
C LYS A 22 10.56 -19.05 36.32
N GLY A 23 10.02 -18.19 35.45
CA GLY A 23 10.57 -16.86 35.14
C GLY A 23 11.61 -16.85 34.01
N GLN A 24 11.96 -17.99 33.44
CA GLN A 24 12.87 -18.10 32.30
C GLN A 24 12.07 -18.48 31.05
N SER A 25 12.12 -17.62 30.02
CA SER A 25 11.62 -17.96 28.68
C SER A 25 12.58 -18.93 28.00
N GLY A 26 12.04 -19.85 27.20
CA GLY A 26 12.83 -20.70 26.30
C GLY A 26 13.50 -19.95 25.15
N ASN A 27 13.04 -18.73 24.88
CA ASN A 27 13.68 -17.79 23.97
C ASN A 27 14.16 -16.57 24.79
N PRO A 28 15.41 -16.57 25.28
CA PRO A 28 15.96 -15.47 26.08
C PRO A 28 15.99 -14.14 25.34
N ASN A 29 16.17 -14.18 24.02
CA ASN A 29 16.21 -12.98 23.17
C ASN A 29 14.81 -12.45 22.84
N GLY A 30 13.76 -13.23 23.14
CA GLY A 30 12.39 -12.88 22.86
C GLY A 30 12.18 -12.50 21.39
N ARG A 31 11.19 -11.65 21.16
CA ARG A 31 11.04 -10.94 19.89
C ARG A 31 12.00 -9.74 19.92
N PRO A 32 12.77 -9.47 18.84
CA PRO A 32 13.61 -8.28 18.79
C PRO A 32 12.77 -7.02 19.04
N LYS A 33 13.36 -6.06 19.75
CA LYS A 33 12.75 -4.74 19.96
C LYS A 33 12.52 -4.08 18.59
N LYS A 34 11.44 -3.32 18.44
CA LYS A 34 11.23 -2.47 17.25
C LYS A 34 12.45 -1.55 17.10
N SER A 35 12.90 -1.32 15.87
CA SER A 35 13.96 -0.35 15.60
C SER A 35 13.55 1.03 16.10
N ASP A 36 14.53 1.83 16.53
CA ASP A 36 14.28 3.18 17.05
C ASP A 36 13.71 4.11 15.96
N ASN A 37 14.07 3.86 14.70
CA ASN A 37 13.47 4.49 13.51
C ASN A 37 12.91 3.39 12.59
N PRO A 38 11.64 2.98 12.72
CA PRO A 38 10.99 2.19 11.69
C PRO A 38 10.79 3.07 10.46
N ALA A 39 11.20 2.60 9.28
CA ALA A 39 10.86 3.26 8.02
C ALA A 39 9.34 3.53 7.99
N THR A 40 8.98 4.77 7.74
CA THR A 40 7.59 5.20 7.70
C THR A 40 6.97 4.82 6.35
N LEU A 41 5.64 4.91 6.26
CA LEU A 41 4.98 4.77 4.97
C LEU A 41 5.37 5.90 4.00
N ASP A 42 5.68 7.08 4.53
CA ASP A 42 6.09 8.22 3.72
C ASP A 42 7.48 7.97 3.12
N ASP A 43 8.44 7.46 3.90
CA ASP A 43 9.76 7.07 3.39
C ASP A 43 9.64 6.02 2.26
N PHE A 44 8.73 5.05 2.42
CA PHE A 44 8.47 4.06 1.37
C PHE A 44 7.87 4.68 0.11
N TYR A 45 6.95 5.65 0.25
CA TYR A 45 6.37 6.32 -0.91
C TYR A 45 7.39 7.18 -1.63
N ASP A 46 8.27 7.87 -0.91
CA ASP A 46 9.36 8.65 -1.50
C ASP A 46 10.33 7.75 -2.28
N ASP A 47 10.82 6.67 -1.66
CA ASP A 47 11.67 5.67 -2.32
C ASP A 47 10.98 5.06 -3.55
N PHE A 48 9.68 4.78 -3.45
CA PHE A 48 8.90 4.22 -4.55
C PHE A 48 8.75 5.19 -5.72
N LEU A 49 8.52 6.48 -5.44
CA LEU A 49 8.43 7.52 -6.47
C LEU A 49 9.79 7.74 -7.14
N GLU A 50 10.88 7.78 -6.37
CA GLU A 50 12.24 7.89 -6.92
C GLU A 50 12.56 6.70 -7.84
N MET A 51 12.23 5.47 -7.41
CA MET A 51 12.40 4.28 -8.24
C MET A 51 11.59 4.37 -9.54
N LEU A 52 10.38 4.93 -9.53
CA LEU A 52 9.56 5.08 -10.74
C LEU A 52 10.15 6.09 -11.75
N ASP A 53 10.93 7.05 -11.27
CA ASP A 53 11.64 8.06 -12.08
C ASP A 53 12.95 7.53 -12.69
N GLU A 54 13.49 6.43 -12.16
CA GLU A 54 14.64 5.75 -12.75
C GLU A 54 14.37 5.31 -14.20
N LYS A 55 15.43 5.30 -15.02
CA LYS A 55 15.33 5.05 -16.46
C LYS A 55 15.90 3.69 -16.85
N ALA A 56 15.18 2.99 -17.73
CA ALA A 56 15.68 1.83 -18.46
C ALA A 56 15.70 2.07 -19.96
N VAL A 57 16.64 1.40 -20.64
CA VAL A 57 16.64 1.27 -22.10
C VAL A 57 15.65 0.17 -22.48
N VAL A 58 14.68 0.51 -23.32
CA VAL A 58 13.67 -0.42 -23.84
C VAL A 58 13.62 -0.36 -25.37
N LYS A 59 13.34 -1.48 -26.02
CA LYS A 59 13.13 -1.54 -27.47
C LYS A 59 11.66 -1.23 -27.80
N MET A 60 11.40 -0.18 -28.57
CA MET A 60 10.09 0.22 -29.05
C MET A 60 10.15 0.44 -30.56
N ASN A 61 9.31 -0.26 -31.34
CA ASN A 61 9.24 -0.14 -32.81
C ASN A 61 10.63 -0.18 -33.50
N ASP A 62 11.46 -1.14 -33.08
CA ASP A 62 12.84 -1.33 -33.56
C ASP A 62 13.88 -0.28 -33.17
N GLU A 63 13.49 0.74 -32.40
CA GLU A 63 14.41 1.71 -31.81
C GLU A 63 14.65 1.43 -30.32
N LEU A 64 15.86 1.72 -29.84
CA LEU A 64 16.18 1.71 -28.42
C LEU A 64 15.89 3.09 -27.83
N VAL A 65 14.98 3.15 -26.86
CA VAL A 65 14.56 4.39 -26.20
C VAL A 65 14.79 4.26 -24.70
N THR A 66 15.37 5.29 -24.10
CA THR A 66 15.54 5.38 -22.65
C THR A 66 14.33 6.09 -22.05
N LEU A 67 13.58 5.38 -21.19
CA LEU A 67 12.36 5.90 -20.57
C LEU A 67 12.34 5.61 -19.06
N PRO A 68 11.67 6.47 -18.26
CA PRO A 68 11.38 6.16 -16.86
C PRO A 68 10.58 4.86 -16.71
N TYR A 69 10.76 4.14 -15.60
CA TYR A 69 10.01 2.92 -15.30
C TYR A 69 8.51 3.15 -15.32
N GLU A 70 8.04 4.27 -14.78
CA GLU A 70 6.62 4.63 -14.80
C GLU A 70 6.06 4.61 -16.23
N LYS A 71 6.74 5.26 -17.19
CA LYS A 71 6.31 5.30 -18.60
C LYS A 71 6.32 3.92 -19.24
N ILE A 72 7.33 3.10 -18.92
CA ILE A 72 7.43 1.74 -19.44
C ILE A 72 6.25 0.88 -18.93
N ILE A 73 5.92 0.98 -17.65
CA ILE A 73 4.80 0.25 -17.04
C ILE A 73 3.48 0.72 -17.66
N MET A 74 3.27 2.03 -17.82
CA MET A 74 2.07 2.58 -18.46
C MET A 74 1.93 2.11 -19.92
N ASN A 75 3.01 2.09 -20.69
CA ASN A 75 3.00 1.57 -22.07
C ASN A 75 2.61 0.08 -22.11
N LYS A 76 3.12 -0.73 -21.17
CA LYS A 76 2.74 -2.15 -21.05
C LYS A 76 1.26 -2.30 -20.68
N LEU A 77 0.77 -1.48 -19.75
CA LEU A 77 -0.64 -1.50 -19.33
C LEU A 77 -1.57 -1.17 -20.51
N ILE A 78 -1.26 -0.11 -21.26
CA ILE A 78 -2.01 0.27 -22.48
C ILE A 78 -1.96 -0.86 -23.50
N SER A 79 -0.79 -1.44 -23.75
CA SER A 79 -0.63 -2.55 -24.69
C SER A 79 -1.48 -3.77 -24.31
N LYS A 80 -1.62 -4.09 -23.01
CA LYS A 80 -2.52 -5.15 -22.53
C LYS A 80 -3.99 -4.81 -22.75
N ALA A 81 -4.38 -3.57 -22.47
CA ALA A 81 -5.74 -3.10 -22.71
C ALA A 81 -6.12 -3.16 -24.20
N MET A 82 -5.21 -2.74 -25.10
CA MET A 82 -5.41 -2.83 -26.55
C MET A 82 -5.56 -4.29 -27.04
N LYS A 83 -5.00 -5.25 -26.31
CA LYS A 83 -5.17 -6.70 -26.56
C LYS A 83 -6.44 -7.29 -25.93
N GLY A 84 -7.30 -6.46 -25.33
CA GLY A 84 -8.59 -6.90 -24.77
C GLY A 84 -8.57 -7.29 -23.29
N ASP A 85 -7.47 -7.03 -22.55
CA ASP A 85 -7.43 -7.30 -21.12
C ASP A 85 -8.39 -6.37 -20.36
N HIS A 86 -9.55 -6.89 -19.95
CA HIS A 86 -10.62 -6.10 -19.32
C HIS A 86 -10.19 -5.41 -18.03
N LYS A 87 -9.28 -6.02 -17.24
CA LYS A 87 -8.76 -5.39 -16.01
C LYS A 87 -7.93 -4.15 -16.35
N SER A 88 -7.08 -4.25 -17.37
CA SER A 88 -6.26 -3.15 -17.85
C SER A 88 -7.12 -2.04 -18.46
N ILE A 89 -8.15 -2.40 -19.25
CA ILE A 89 -9.12 -1.44 -19.80
C ILE A 89 -9.81 -0.69 -18.67
N LYS A 90 -10.33 -1.40 -17.67
CA LYS A 90 -10.99 -0.79 -16.52
C LYS A 90 -10.06 0.19 -15.80
N LEU A 91 -8.84 -0.26 -15.47
CA LEU A 91 -7.86 0.58 -14.77
C LEU A 91 -7.54 1.86 -15.55
N ILE A 92 -7.33 1.78 -16.87
CA ILE A 92 -7.07 2.95 -17.71
C ILE A 92 -8.28 3.88 -17.75
N THR A 93 -9.50 3.34 -17.87
CA THR A 93 -10.73 4.14 -17.85
C THR A 93 -10.90 4.87 -16.51
N ASP A 94 -10.67 4.19 -15.39
CA ASP A 94 -10.73 4.78 -14.04
C ASP A 94 -9.69 5.90 -13.87
N LEU A 95 -8.43 5.63 -14.27
CA LEU A 95 -7.36 6.63 -14.26
C LEU A 95 -7.70 7.85 -15.11
N ARG A 96 -8.26 7.64 -16.31
CA ARG A 96 -8.72 8.72 -17.20
C ARG A 96 -9.81 9.56 -16.56
N MET A 97 -10.83 8.92 -15.96
CA MET A 97 -11.91 9.64 -15.29
C MET A 97 -11.41 10.47 -14.11
N ASN A 98 -10.48 9.93 -13.32
CA ASN A 98 -9.89 10.65 -12.20
C ASN A 98 -9.04 11.84 -12.67
N ALA A 99 -8.25 11.68 -13.73
CA ALA A 99 -7.45 12.77 -14.31
C ALA A 99 -8.32 13.90 -14.91
N LEU A 100 -9.51 13.58 -15.44
CA LEU A 100 -10.46 14.60 -15.90
C LEU A 100 -11.08 15.36 -14.71
N LYS A 101 -11.48 14.66 -13.65
CA LYS A 101 -12.03 15.26 -12.43
C LYS A 101 -11.02 16.15 -11.69
N SER A 102 -9.74 15.80 -11.71
CA SER A 102 -8.70 16.62 -11.08
C SER A 102 -8.46 17.92 -11.83
N LYS A 103 -8.62 17.92 -13.16
CA LYS A 103 -8.51 19.13 -13.99
C LYS A 103 -9.74 20.05 -13.91
N SER A 104 -10.93 19.51 -13.65
CA SER A 104 -12.16 20.31 -13.49
C SER A 104 -12.32 20.95 -12.10
N LYS A 105 -11.37 20.75 -11.18
CA LYS A 105 -11.34 21.36 -9.84
C LYS A 105 -10.44 22.62 -9.78
N ASP A 106 -10.32 23.36 -10.88
CA ASP A 106 -9.77 24.71 -10.81
C ASP A 106 -10.72 25.60 -9.96
N PRO A 107 -10.24 26.27 -8.88
CA PRO A 107 -11.11 26.98 -7.92
C PRO A 107 -11.86 28.20 -8.47
N LYS A 108 -11.71 28.54 -9.76
CA LYS A 108 -12.21 29.80 -10.33
C LYS A 108 -13.61 29.73 -10.94
N GLU A 109 -14.31 28.61 -10.84
CA GLU A 109 -15.69 28.47 -11.35
C GLU A 109 -16.70 28.02 -10.30
N ASN A 110 -16.56 28.48 -9.04
CA ASN A 110 -17.69 28.50 -8.11
C ASN A 110 -18.63 29.68 -8.42
N GLY A 111 -18.97 29.88 -9.71
CA GLY A 111 -20.06 30.73 -10.17
C GLY A 111 -21.39 29.98 -10.13
N GLY A 112 -21.61 29.17 -9.08
CA GLY A 112 -22.89 28.52 -8.86
C GLY A 112 -23.92 29.59 -8.48
N ILE A 113 -24.94 29.78 -9.32
CA ILE A 113 -26.11 30.58 -8.98
C ILE A 113 -26.73 29.96 -7.72
N GLN A 114 -26.70 30.67 -6.59
CA GLN A 114 -27.55 30.35 -5.46
C GLN A 114 -28.97 30.82 -5.78
N ILE A 115 -29.87 29.86 -6.01
CA ILE A 115 -31.30 30.14 -5.97
C ILE A 115 -31.67 30.25 -4.49
N VAL A 116 -31.80 31.49 -4.01
CA VAL A 116 -32.45 31.79 -2.73
C VAL A 116 -33.94 31.85 -3.02
N TYR A 117 -34.70 30.96 -2.39
CA TYR A 117 -36.16 31.11 -2.35
C TYR A 117 -36.44 32.24 -1.37
N LEU A 118 -36.95 33.36 -1.88
CA LEU A 118 -37.52 34.41 -1.05
C LEU A 118 -38.92 33.95 -0.64
N ASP A 119 -39.19 33.94 0.65
CA ASP A 119 -40.56 33.75 1.13
C ASP A 119 -41.42 34.94 0.67
N GLU A 120 -42.72 34.74 0.41
CA GLU A 120 -43.61 35.80 -0.11
C GLU A 120 -43.65 37.07 0.76
N ASP A 121 -43.22 36.98 2.02
CA ASP A 121 -43.13 38.11 2.95
C ASP A 121 -41.90 39.01 2.71
N ASP A 122 -40.87 38.53 2.01
CA ASP A 122 -39.68 39.31 1.63
C ASP A 122 -39.89 40.16 0.35
N LEU A 123 -41.06 40.04 -0.29
CA LEU A 123 -41.42 40.74 -1.53
C LEU A 123 -42.31 41.97 -1.33
N ARG A 124 -42.52 42.42 -0.09
CA ARG A 124 -43.25 43.67 0.18
C ARG A 124 -42.25 44.84 0.34
N LEU A 125 -42.37 45.79 -0.58
CA LEU A 125 -41.64 47.07 -0.65
C LEU A 125 -41.93 47.99 0.56
#